data_AF-S5TFV5-F1
#
_entry.id   AF-S5TFV5-F1
#
_cell.length_a   1.000
_cell.length_b   1.000
_cell.length_c   1.000
_cell.angle_alpha   90.00
_cell.angle_beta   90.00
_cell.angle_gamma   90.00
#
_symmetry.space_group_name_H-M   'P 1'
#
loop_
_entity.id
_entity.type
_entity.pdbx_description
1 polymer ?
#
loop_
_entity_poly.entity_id
_entity_poly.type
_entity_poly.pdbx_seq_one_letter_code
_entity_poly.pdbx_strand_id
1 'polypeptide(L)'
;KIKLFEKISFDAWKTLFNYIKSIIRYSYLSTVIILIIAWGSHACTPDQRSGLHQRLNMIIHKRYKSKVNNRNNIINKEKWLVGLTDGIGTFNIDITPHGIEDPVRVPKVRFSYTINVPRHNIQLLYKIKSILGAGNIIKDTFKCKYIISNKKHLINIILPLFDKYPLLTYKYNRYKVFRESIIRYMDETKSIGDRISSIQIMCKASSANAEEASPVWDNVNPNSLNHINHIISKSWLIGYIETQGKVSIINKTNKLVHRFSISTKRDPIILNALKRIFHISASVKYGNGLYSLDTTNNRSIHNIIEYFITRDHTILFLGMINLEFSIWKRSYYKYKNKPLALAKAQSLILKIHNPKPHLCGVDPYV
;
A
#
# COMPACT_ATOMS: atom_id res chain seq x y z
N LYS A 1 20.31 19.47 50.62
CA LYS A 1 18.90 19.76 50.98
C LYS A 1 18.45 20.85 50.01
N ILE A 2 17.54 20.66 49.06
CA ILE A 2 16.18 20.13 49.17
C ILE A 2 15.85 19.32 47.89
N LYS A 3 15.59 18.02 48.08
CA LYS A 3 14.83 17.16 47.15
C LYS A 3 13.35 17.52 47.35
N LEU A 4 12.69 18.20 46.42
CA LEU A 4 11.24 18.44 46.52
C LEU A 4 10.48 18.47 45.18
N PHE A 5 11.08 18.01 44.08
CA PHE A 5 10.43 18.05 42.75
C PHE A 5 10.25 16.67 42.10
N GLU A 6 10.25 15.61 42.90
CA GLU A 6 9.87 14.28 42.41
C GLU A 6 8.44 13.98 42.88
N LYS A 7 7.51 13.91 41.90
CA LYS A 7 6.04 13.70 42.01
C LYS A 7 5.19 14.96 42.19
N ILE A 8 5.06 15.73 41.11
CA ILE A 8 3.95 16.66 40.91
C ILE A 8 3.14 16.16 39.71
N SER A 9 1.80 16.13 39.81
CA SER A 9 0.92 15.71 38.72
C SER A 9 0.95 16.71 37.56
N PHE A 10 0.61 16.26 36.35
CA PHE A 10 0.65 17.10 35.14
C PHE A 10 -0.19 18.38 35.26
N ASP A 11 -1.34 18.31 35.94
CA ASP A 11 -2.21 19.48 36.16
C ASP A 11 -1.60 20.51 37.11
N ALA A 12 -0.85 20.05 38.12
CA ALA A 12 -0.11 20.93 39.03
C ALA A 12 1.09 21.61 38.31
N TRP A 13 1.69 20.95 37.32
CA TRP A 13 2.69 21.57 36.44
C TRP A 13 2.10 22.69 35.59
N LYS A 14 0.88 22.49 35.07
CA LYS A 14 0.17 23.45 34.23
C LYS A 14 -0.28 24.68 35.03
N THR A 15 -0.70 24.50 36.28
CA THR A 15 -1.05 25.62 37.18
C THR A 15 0.18 26.40 37.62
N LEU A 16 1.29 25.72 37.96
CA LEU A 16 2.57 26.37 38.28
C LEU A 16 3.08 27.20 37.09
N PHE A 17 2.99 26.66 35.88
CA PHE A 17 3.42 27.35 34.66
C PHE A 17 2.57 28.58 34.36
N ASN A 18 1.25 28.52 34.56
CA ASN A 18 0.35 29.66 34.39
C ASN A 18 0.55 30.73 35.47
N TYR A 19 0.85 30.32 36.71
CA TYR A 19 1.16 31.22 37.82
C TYR A 19 2.49 31.96 37.57
N ILE A 20 3.53 31.24 37.14
CA ILE A 20 4.83 31.79 36.72
C ILE A 20 4.65 32.74 35.52
N LYS A 21 3.80 32.39 34.56
CA LYS A 21 3.46 33.25 33.40
C LYS A 21 2.72 34.53 33.81
N SER A 22 1.96 34.51 34.91
CA SER A 22 1.30 35.71 35.45
C SER A 22 2.26 36.63 36.19
N ILE A 23 3.24 36.07 36.90
CA ILE A 23 4.28 36.82 37.63
C ILE A 23 5.29 37.46 36.64
N ILE A 24 5.63 36.76 35.56
CA ILE A 24 6.57 37.23 34.52
C ILE A 24 5.98 38.38 33.68
N ARG A 25 4.68 38.68 33.81
CA ARG A 25 4.03 39.78 33.09
C ARG A 25 4.45 41.16 33.61
N TYR A 26 5.16 41.24 34.75
CA TYR A 26 5.74 42.46 35.29
C TYR A 26 7.24 42.30 35.54
N SER A 27 8.03 43.19 34.94
CA SER A 27 9.49 43.36 35.03
C SER A 27 10.38 42.61 34.03
N TYR A 28 11.34 43.38 33.50
CA TYR A 28 12.63 43.16 32.82
C TYR A 28 13.08 41.79 32.24
N LEU A 29 12.42 40.67 32.49
CA LEU A 29 12.71 39.36 31.87
C LEU A 29 12.21 39.24 30.43
N SER A 30 11.27 40.11 30.01
CA SER A 30 10.76 40.14 28.64
C SER A 30 11.86 40.43 27.60
N THR A 31 12.78 41.35 27.89
CA THR A 31 13.86 41.70 26.97
C THR A 31 14.90 40.59 26.86
N VAL A 32 15.19 39.91 27.97
CA VAL A 32 16.09 38.73 28.00
C VAL A 32 15.48 37.56 27.23
N ILE A 33 14.17 37.32 27.35
CA ILE A 33 13.48 36.28 26.59
C ILE A 33 13.44 36.62 25.09
N ILE A 34 13.23 37.89 24.72
CA ILE A 34 13.31 38.34 23.32
C ILE A 34 14.74 38.15 22.78
N LEU A 35 15.78 38.42 23.57
CA LEU A 35 17.19 38.15 23.21
C LEU A 35 17.48 36.66 23.05
N ILE A 36 16.95 35.79 23.92
CA ILE A 36 17.11 34.34 23.81
C ILE A 36 16.32 33.77 22.62
N ILE A 37 15.14 34.30 22.32
CA ILE A 37 14.36 33.95 21.12
C ILE A 37 15.06 34.46 19.85
N ALA A 38 15.67 35.64 19.89
CA ALA A 38 16.49 36.19 18.81
C ALA A 38 17.75 35.33 18.58
N TRP A 39 18.47 34.94 19.64
CA TRP A 39 19.61 34.03 19.54
C TRP A 39 19.20 32.61 19.12
N GLY A 40 18.04 32.12 19.57
CA GLY A 40 17.47 30.84 19.14
C GLY A 40 17.05 30.84 17.67
N SER A 41 16.58 31.98 17.15
CA SER A 41 16.21 32.13 15.73
C SER A 41 17.45 32.27 14.83
N HIS A 42 18.52 32.93 15.29
CA HIS A 42 19.81 32.95 14.59
C HIS A 42 20.56 31.60 14.67
N ALA A 43 20.27 30.76 15.66
CA ALA A 43 20.78 29.39 15.74
C ALA A 43 20.17 28.41 14.71
N CYS A 44 19.08 28.83 14.03
CA CYS A 44 18.37 28.07 13.00
C CYS A 44 18.49 28.66 11.59
N THR A 45 19.24 29.76 11.41
CA THR A 45 19.46 30.32 10.08
C THR A 45 20.63 29.61 9.39
N PRO A 46 20.44 29.08 8.17
CA PRO A 46 21.55 28.53 7.38
C PRO A 46 22.52 29.65 7.01
N ASP A 47 23.83 29.38 7.12
CA ASP A 47 24.84 30.28 6.58
C ASP A 47 24.64 30.43 5.06
N GLN A 48 24.40 31.66 4.62
CA GLN A 48 24.03 31.97 3.23
C GLN A 48 25.14 31.66 2.23
N ARG A 49 26.40 31.55 2.66
CA ARG A 49 27.53 31.22 1.77
C ARG A 49 27.79 29.72 1.60
N SER A 50 27.45 28.89 2.58
CA SER A 50 27.83 27.45 2.60
C SER A 50 26.65 26.47 2.68
N GLY A 51 25.45 26.92 3.03
CA GLY A 51 24.29 26.05 3.23
C GLY A 51 24.46 25.05 4.40
N LEU A 52 25.43 25.27 5.28
CA LEU A 52 25.67 24.45 6.46
C LEU A 52 24.78 24.89 7.62
N HIS A 53 24.17 23.92 8.28
CA HIS A 53 23.45 24.13 9.54
C HIS A 53 24.47 24.18 10.69
N GLN A 54 24.61 25.34 11.34
CA GLN A 54 25.71 25.64 12.28
C GLN A 54 25.88 24.63 13.43
N ARG A 55 24.80 24.01 13.93
CA ARG A 55 24.88 23.01 15.03
C ARG A 55 24.92 21.55 14.61
N LEU A 56 24.44 21.22 13.41
CA LEU A 56 24.32 19.83 12.96
C LEU A 56 25.47 19.39 12.06
N ASN A 57 26.32 20.33 11.65
CA ASN A 57 27.41 20.13 10.68
C ASN A 57 26.95 19.34 9.44
N MET A 58 25.71 19.62 9.01
CA MET A 58 25.08 18.98 7.87
C MET A 58 24.89 20.01 6.77
N ILE A 59 25.31 19.65 5.55
CA ILE A 59 25.16 20.47 4.35
C ILE A 59 23.72 20.32 3.84
N ILE A 60 22.94 21.41 3.83
CA ILE A 60 21.66 21.48 3.14
C ILE A 60 21.95 21.68 1.66
N HIS A 61 22.09 20.58 0.92
CA HIS A 61 22.10 20.65 -0.53
C HIS A 61 20.70 21.09 -1.03
N LYS A 62 20.52 22.39 -1.33
CA LYS A 62 19.41 22.87 -2.16
C LYS A 62 19.60 22.34 -3.58
N ARG A 63 19.29 21.06 -3.80
CA ARG A 63 19.10 20.53 -5.14
C ARG A 63 17.77 21.04 -5.65
N TYR A 64 17.81 22.01 -6.57
CA TYR A 64 16.72 22.24 -7.50
C TYR A 64 16.55 20.98 -8.35
N LYS A 65 15.74 20.03 -7.87
CA LYS A 65 15.17 18.97 -8.70
C LYS A 65 13.87 19.50 -9.29
N SER A 66 13.66 19.26 -10.58
CA SER A 66 12.33 19.40 -11.18
C SER A 66 11.32 18.63 -10.31
N LYS A 67 10.27 19.32 -9.87
CA LYS A 67 9.18 18.75 -9.06
C LYS A 67 8.35 17.84 -9.97
N VAL A 68 8.79 16.60 -10.16
CA VAL A 68 8.03 15.60 -10.95
C VAL A 68 6.79 15.10 -10.20
N ASN A 69 6.63 15.39 -8.90
CA ASN A 69 5.48 14.90 -8.15
C ASN A 69 4.88 15.98 -7.24
N ASN A 70 3.61 16.30 -7.44
CA ASN A 70 2.81 17.05 -6.48
C ASN A 70 2.70 16.22 -5.18
N ARG A 71 3.56 16.49 -4.19
CA ARG A 71 3.64 15.71 -2.94
C ARG A 71 2.50 15.98 -1.95
N ASN A 72 1.54 16.85 -2.30
CA ASN A 72 0.28 17.04 -1.58
C ASN A 72 -0.71 16.00 -2.10
N ASN A 73 -0.59 14.74 -1.67
CA ASN A 73 -1.43 13.67 -2.21
C ASN A 73 -2.26 13.03 -1.11
N ILE A 74 -3.53 13.43 -1.06
CA ILE A 74 -4.59 12.66 -0.42
C ILE A 74 -4.74 11.37 -1.24
N ILE A 75 -4.65 10.22 -0.57
CA ILE A 75 -4.84 8.93 -1.22
C ILE A 75 -6.33 8.79 -1.55
N ASN A 76 -6.64 8.61 -2.84
CA ASN A 76 -7.98 8.19 -3.22
C ASN A 76 -8.14 6.70 -2.84
N LYS A 77 -8.93 6.45 -1.80
CA LYS A 77 -9.12 5.12 -1.22
C LYS A 77 -9.77 4.13 -2.19
N GLU A 78 -10.64 4.59 -3.09
CA GLU A 78 -11.27 3.76 -4.13
C GLU A 78 -10.20 3.25 -5.12
N LYS A 79 -9.41 4.16 -5.69
CA LYS A 79 -8.32 3.81 -6.62
C LYS A 79 -7.26 2.94 -5.95
N TRP A 80 -6.93 3.22 -4.69
CA TRP A 80 -6.03 2.37 -3.90
C TRP A 80 -6.58 0.95 -3.76
N LEU A 81 -7.87 0.78 -3.46
CA LEU A 81 -8.50 -0.54 -3.35
C LEU A 81 -8.51 -1.28 -4.70
N VAL A 82 -8.69 -0.58 -5.80
CA VAL A 82 -8.61 -1.15 -7.16
C VAL A 82 -7.21 -1.71 -7.41
N GLY A 83 -6.15 -0.95 -7.10
CA GLY A 83 -4.77 -1.42 -7.22
C GLY A 83 -4.45 -2.61 -6.31
N LEU A 84 -4.96 -2.60 -5.09
CA LEU A 84 -4.85 -3.73 -4.16
C LEU A 84 -5.57 -4.98 -4.72
N THR A 85 -6.72 -4.80 -5.36
CA THR A 85 -7.49 -5.87 -6.01
C THR A 85 -6.72 -6.48 -7.18
N ASP A 86 -6.13 -5.65 -8.04
CA ASP A 86 -5.24 -6.08 -9.12
C ASP A 86 -4.11 -6.99 -8.58
N GLY A 87 -3.58 -6.67 -7.40
CA GLY A 87 -2.62 -7.50 -6.69
C GLY A 87 -3.19 -8.84 -6.20
N ILE A 88 -4.18 -8.82 -5.30
CA ILE A 88 -4.57 -10.01 -4.50
C ILE A 88 -6.08 -10.32 -4.48
N GLY A 89 -6.93 -9.43 -4.98
CA GLY A 89 -8.37 -9.66 -4.97
C GLY A 89 -8.82 -10.69 -6.00
N THR A 90 -9.93 -11.36 -5.71
CA THR A 90 -10.47 -12.43 -6.55
C THR A 90 -11.98 -12.28 -6.71
N PHE A 91 -12.45 -12.40 -7.95
CA PHE A 91 -13.87 -12.50 -8.30
C PHE A 91 -14.20 -13.97 -8.55
N ASN A 92 -15.13 -14.53 -7.77
CA ASN A 92 -15.50 -15.94 -7.80
C ASN A 92 -16.94 -16.11 -8.28
N ILE A 93 -17.13 -17.07 -9.19
CA ILE A 93 -18.42 -17.52 -9.67
C ILE A 93 -18.44 -19.03 -9.40
N ASP A 94 -19.13 -19.43 -8.34
CA ASP A 94 -19.24 -20.83 -7.96
C ASP A 94 -20.59 -21.37 -8.41
N ILE A 95 -20.58 -22.33 -9.32
CA ILE A 95 -21.78 -23.03 -9.78
C ILE A 95 -21.72 -24.42 -9.19
N THR A 96 -22.56 -24.68 -8.19
CA THR A 96 -22.62 -25.99 -7.55
C THR A 96 -23.57 -26.88 -8.36
N PRO A 97 -23.08 -28.00 -8.91
CA PRO A 97 -23.91 -28.94 -9.66
C PRO A 97 -24.90 -29.65 -8.72
N HIS A 98 -25.87 -30.34 -9.31
CA HIS A 98 -26.80 -31.21 -8.59
C HIS A 98 -26.06 -32.21 -7.70
N GLY A 99 -26.63 -32.51 -6.52
CA GLY A 99 -26.27 -33.73 -5.81
C GLY A 99 -26.84 -34.93 -6.57
N ILE A 100 -26.16 -36.08 -6.51
CA ILE A 100 -26.56 -37.33 -7.18
C ILE A 100 -27.99 -37.76 -6.78
N GLU A 101 -28.45 -37.33 -5.61
CA GLU A 101 -29.72 -37.73 -4.98
C GLU A 101 -30.96 -36.98 -5.49
N ASP A 102 -30.84 -35.86 -6.21
CA ASP A 102 -32.02 -35.12 -6.71
C ASP A 102 -31.75 -34.39 -8.06
N PRO A 103 -32.02 -35.05 -9.20
CA PRO A 103 -31.79 -34.49 -10.54
C PRO A 103 -32.79 -33.37 -10.93
N VAL A 104 -33.83 -33.09 -10.14
CA VAL A 104 -34.83 -32.05 -10.41
C VAL A 104 -34.40 -30.68 -9.87
N ARG A 105 -33.41 -30.63 -8.97
CA ARG A 105 -33.10 -29.43 -8.18
C ARG A 105 -32.18 -28.43 -8.89
N VAL A 106 -32.70 -27.36 -9.47
CA VAL A 106 -31.95 -26.25 -10.11
C VAL A 106 -30.55 -25.96 -9.49
N PRO A 107 -29.47 -25.90 -10.31
CA PRO A 107 -28.11 -25.64 -9.82
C PRO A 107 -28.00 -24.31 -9.07
N LYS A 108 -27.14 -24.25 -8.05
CA LYS A 108 -26.97 -23.04 -7.24
C LYS A 108 -25.75 -22.24 -7.70
N VAL A 109 -25.98 -20.97 -8.05
CA VAL A 109 -24.90 -20.03 -8.37
C VAL A 109 -24.62 -19.13 -7.17
N ARG A 110 -23.34 -19.00 -6.81
CA ARG A 110 -22.84 -18.07 -5.79
C ARG A 110 -21.79 -17.16 -6.38
N PHE A 111 -21.96 -15.87 -6.17
CA PHE A 111 -21.00 -14.85 -6.53
C PHE A 111 -20.29 -14.37 -5.27
N SER A 112 -18.97 -14.19 -5.33
CA SER A 112 -18.26 -13.54 -4.24
C SER A 112 -17.05 -12.75 -4.71
N TYR A 113 -16.81 -11.61 -4.08
CA TYR A 113 -15.56 -10.86 -4.14
C TYR A 113 -14.77 -11.14 -2.87
N THR A 114 -13.53 -11.60 -3.01
CA THR A 114 -12.68 -11.99 -1.87
C THR A 114 -11.29 -11.37 -1.92
N ILE A 115 -10.73 -11.10 -0.74
CA ILE A 115 -9.34 -10.68 -0.55
C ILE A 115 -8.75 -11.53 0.57
N ASN A 116 -7.63 -12.18 0.29
CA ASN A 116 -6.95 -13.02 1.27
C ASN A 116 -5.62 -12.37 1.67
N VAL A 117 -5.36 -12.27 2.97
CA VAL A 117 -4.09 -11.75 3.52
C VAL A 117 -3.61 -12.67 4.65
N PRO A 118 -2.31 -12.70 4.95
CA PRO A 118 -1.82 -13.40 6.13
C PRO A 118 -2.36 -12.75 7.42
N ARG A 119 -2.49 -13.53 8.50
CA ARG A 119 -3.11 -13.10 9.76
C ARG A 119 -2.49 -11.82 10.35
N HIS A 120 -1.18 -11.67 10.27
CA HIS A 120 -0.47 -10.49 10.78
C HIS A 120 -0.85 -9.18 10.05
N ASN A 121 -1.44 -9.27 8.84
CA ASN A 121 -1.91 -8.12 8.07
C ASN A 121 -3.45 -7.96 8.11
N ILE A 122 -4.14 -8.54 9.10
CA ILE A 122 -5.60 -8.46 9.24
C ILE A 122 -6.13 -7.01 9.33
N GLN A 123 -5.33 -6.08 9.87
CA GLN A 123 -5.68 -4.65 9.93
C GLN A 123 -6.00 -4.06 8.54
N LEU A 124 -5.35 -4.57 7.49
CA LEU A 124 -5.63 -4.18 6.11
C LEU A 124 -7.08 -4.52 5.72
N LEU A 125 -7.58 -5.70 6.12
CA LEU A 125 -8.96 -6.10 5.83
C LEU A 125 -10.00 -5.22 6.53
N TYR A 126 -9.74 -4.80 7.78
CA TYR A 126 -10.62 -3.87 8.48
C TYR A 126 -10.66 -2.49 7.80
N LYS A 127 -9.53 -2.01 7.27
CA LYS A 127 -9.50 -0.78 6.47
C LYS A 127 -10.32 -0.91 5.19
N ILE A 128 -10.19 -2.04 4.49
CA ILE A 128 -10.99 -2.32 3.27
C ILE A 128 -12.49 -2.37 3.61
N LYS A 129 -12.86 -3.07 4.69
CA LYS A 129 -14.25 -3.11 5.17
C LYS A 129 -14.79 -1.72 5.48
N SER A 130 -13.99 -0.86 6.12
CA SER A 130 -14.35 0.53 6.39
C SER A 130 -14.52 1.37 5.11
N ILE A 131 -13.70 1.13 4.08
CA ILE A 131 -13.81 1.83 2.78
C ILE A 131 -15.09 1.42 2.05
N LEU A 132 -15.40 0.12 2.03
CA LEU A 132 -16.55 -0.41 1.29
C LEU A 132 -17.87 -0.32 2.07
N GLY A 133 -17.82 -0.14 3.40
CA GLY A 133 -19.02 -0.13 4.25
C GLY A 133 -19.76 -1.47 4.33
N ALA A 134 -19.20 -2.54 3.76
CA ALA A 134 -19.87 -3.82 3.59
C ALA A 134 -18.89 -5.00 3.75
N GLY A 135 -19.43 -6.22 3.80
CA GLY A 135 -18.67 -7.45 3.80
C GLY A 135 -18.24 -7.97 5.17
N ASN A 136 -17.74 -9.20 5.17
CA ASN A 136 -17.37 -9.95 6.37
C ASN A 136 -15.89 -10.30 6.36
N ILE A 137 -15.29 -10.41 7.54
CA ILE A 137 -13.92 -10.85 7.73
C ILE A 137 -13.97 -12.20 8.43
N ILE A 138 -13.46 -13.22 7.75
CA ILE A 138 -13.30 -14.58 8.27
C ILE A 138 -11.85 -14.74 8.70
N LYS A 139 -11.64 -15.10 9.96
CA LYS A 139 -10.30 -15.33 10.54
C LYS A 139 -10.02 -16.83 10.51
N ASP A 140 -8.86 -17.20 10.02
CA ASP A 140 -8.31 -18.56 10.06
C ASP A 140 -6.98 -18.50 10.86
N THR A 141 -6.38 -19.66 11.12
CA THR A 141 -5.17 -19.80 11.94
C THR A 141 -3.99 -19.01 11.35
N PHE A 142 -3.79 -19.10 10.03
CA PHE A 142 -2.64 -18.47 9.35
C PHE A 142 -3.03 -17.34 8.39
N LYS A 143 -4.27 -17.35 7.91
CA LYS A 143 -4.78 -16.40 6.91
C LYS A 143 -6.06 -15.74 7.40
N CYS A 144 -6.39 -14.62 6.80
CA CYS A 144 -7.66 -13.95 7.00
C CYS A 144 -8.24 -13.63 5.63
N LYS A 145 -9.56 -13.72 5.53
CA LYS A 145 -10.30 -13.53 4.28
C LYS A 145 -11.35 -12.46 4.49
N TYR A 146 -11.31 -11.42 3.66
CA TYR A 146 -12.43 -10.52 3.48
C TYR A 146 -13.31 -11.04 2.35
N ILE A 147 -14.63 -11.05 2.56
CA ILE A 147 -15.60 -11.56 1.58
C ILE A 147 -16.86 -10.69 1.52
N ILE A 148 -17.28 -10.40 0.29
CA ILE A 148 -18.63 -9.92 -0.02
C ILE A 148 -19.31 -10.95 -0.91
N SER A 149 -20.38 -11.56 -0.40
CA SER A 149 -21.22 -12.53 -1.13
C SER A 149 -22.69 -12.10 -1.20
N ASN A 150 -23.08 -11.06 -0.45
CA ASN A 150 -24.43 -10.51 -0.52
C ASN A 150 -24.65 -9.87 -1.90
N LYS A 151 -25.66 -10.34 -2.64
CA LYS A 151 -25.99 -9.87 -3.98
C LYS A 151 -26.20 -8.35 -4.06
N LYS A 152 -26.92 -7.77 -3.10
CA LYS A 152 -27.16 -6.31 -3.05
C LYS A 152 -25.86 -5.54 -2.92
N HIS A 153 -24.95 -5.98 -2.05
CA HIS A 153 -23.64 -5.35 -1.90
C HIS A 153 -22.75 -5.52 -3.13
N LEU A 154 -22.81 -6.67 -3.80
CA LEU A 154 -22.09 -6.87 -5.06
C LEU A 154 -22.56 -5.87 -6.13
N ILE A 155 -23.88 -5.76 -6.32
CA ILE A 155 -24.48 -4.91 -7.35
C ILE A 155 -24.31 -3.41 -7.03
N ASN A 156 -24.47 -3.01 -5.77
CA ASN A 156 -24.52 -1.59 -5.42
C ASN A 156 -23.15 -1.00 -5.03
N ILE A 157 -22.16 -1.85 -4.71
CA ILE A 157 -20.85 -1.39 -4.20
C ILE A 157 -19.71 -1.90 -5.10
N ILE A 158 -19.67 -3.21 -5.36
CA ILE A 158 -18.55 -3.81 -6.10
C ILE A 158 -18.61 -3.48 -7.59
N LEU A 159 -19.75 -3.69 -8.25
CA LEU A 159 -19.86 -3.39 -9.69
C LEU A 159 -19.60 -1.89 -9.99
N PRO A 160 -20.20 -0.92 -9.26
CA PRO A 160 -19.98 0.50 -9.55
C PRO A 160 -18.54 0.93 -9.32
N LEU A 161 -17.84 0.34 -8.34
CA LEU A 161 -16.44 0.64 -8.06
C LEU A 161 -15.53 0.25 -9.23
N PHE A 162 -15.68 -0.97 -9.75
CA PHE A 162 -14.82 -1.50 -10.82
C PHE A 162 -15.28 -1.10 -12.23
N ASP A 163 -16.54 -0.68 -12.40
CA ASP A 163 -17.01 0.00 -13.62
C ASP A 163 -16.43 1.42 -13.70
N LYS A 164 -16.35 2.14 -12.57
CA LYS A 164 -15.76 3.48 -12.50
C LYS A 164 -14.24 3.48 -12.65
N TYR A 165 -13.57 2.47 -12.08
CA TYR A 165 -12.11 2.33 -12.14
C TYR A 165 -11.73 0.93 -12.64
N PRO A 166 -11.42 0.78 -13.94
CA PRO A 166 -11.09 -0.52 -14.51
C PRO A 166 -9.78 -1.07 -13.93
N LEU A 167 -9.74 -2.39 -13.80
CA LEU A 167 -8.54 -3.13 -13.41
C LEU A 167 -7.50 -3.08 -14.55
N LEU A 168 -6.22 -2.98 -14.17
CA LEU A 168 -5.12 -2.83 -15.11
C LEU A 168 -4.43 -4.18 -15.44
N THR A 169 -4.73 -5.25 -14.70
CA THR A 169 -4.17 -6.59 -14.95
C THR A 169 -5.12 -7.47 -15.75
N TYR A 170 -4.69 -8.69 -16.09
CA TYR A 170 -5.55 -9.78 -16.59
C TYR A 170 -6.83 -10.01 -15.76
N LYS A 171 -6.87 -9.55 -14.50
CA LYS A 171 -8.07 -9.64 -13.65
C LYS A 171 -9.24 -8.81 -14.18
N TYR A 172 -9.00 -7.84 -15.07
CA TYR A 172 -10.05 -7.14 -15.79
C TYR A 172 -11.01 -8.12 -16.49
N ASN A 173 -10.47 -9.10 -17.21
CA ASN A 173 -11.29 -10.09 -17.92
C ASN A 173 -12.12 -10.94 -16.96
N ARG A 174 -11.54 -11.31 -15.80
CA ARG A 174 -12.29 -12.01 -14.74
C ARG A 174 -13.40 -11.15 -14.15
N TYR A 175 -13.15 -9.86 -13.95
CA TYR A 175 -14.17 -8.93 -13.48
C TYR A 175 -15.30 -8.75 -14.51
N LYS A 176 -14.96 -8.60 -15.81
CA LYS A 176 -15.93 -8.49 -16.89
C LYS A 176 -16.90 -9.68 -16.90
N VAL A 177 -16.37 -10.90 -16.85
CA VAL A 177 -17.18 -12.13 -16.78
C VAL A 177 -18.02 -12.16 -15.51
N PHE A 178 -17.45 -11.79 -14.36
CA PHE A 178 -18.17 -11.72 -13.09
C PHE A 178 -19.36 -10.75 -13.13
N ARG A 179 -19.14 -9.53 -13.64
CA ARG A 179 -20.18 -8.51 -13.83
C ARG A 179 -21.29 -9.01 -14.75
N GLU A 180 -20.92 -9.48 -15.94
CA GLU A 180 -21.86 -9.98 -16.95
C GLU A 180 -22.65 -11.19 -16.46
N SER A 181 -22.04 -12.04 -15.64
CA SER A 181 -22.70 -13.19 -15.02
C SER A 181 -23.72 -12.77 -13.97
N ILE A 182 -23.42 -11.75 -13.16
CA ILE A 182 -24.39 -11.20 -12.21
C ILE A 182 -25.58 -10.61 -12.95
N ILE A 183 -25.36 -9.83 -14.00
CA ILE A 183 -26.43 -9.20 -14.79
C ILE A 183 -27.34 -10.28 -15.40
N ARG A 184 -26.77 -11.29 -16.06
CA ARG A 184 -27.55 -12.42 -16.64
C ARG A 184 -28.29 -13.22 -15.60
N TYR A 185 -27.70 -13.40 -14.42
CA TYR A 185 -28.36 -14.11 -13.33
C TYR A 185 -29.61 -13.36 -12.81
N MET A 186 -29.57 -12.03 -12.83
CA MET A 186 -30.66 -11.16 -12.41
C MET A 186 -31.74 -10.93 -13.48
N ASP A 187 -31.53 -11.40 -14.71
CA ASP A 187 -32.47 -11.24 -15.82
C ASP A 187 -33.74 -12.08 -15.61
N GLU A 188 -34.77 -11.46 -15.02
CA GLU A 188 -36.00 -12.15 -14.63
C GLU A 188 -36.82 -12.71 -15.81
N THR A 189 -36.54 -12.26 -17.04
CA THR A 189 -37.29 -12.67 -18.23
C THR A 189 -36.95 -14.09 -18.71
N LYS A 190 -35.83 -14.66 -18.26
CA LYS A 190 -35.35 -15.99 -18.67
C LYS A 190 -35.59 -17.04 -17.60
N SER A 191 -35.71 -18.31 -17.99
CA SER A 191 -35.73 -19.39 -17.00
C SER A 191 -34.42 -19.43 -16.22
N ILE A 192 -34.47 -19.90 -14.96
CA ILE A 192 -33.25 -20.03 -14.14
C ILE A 192 -32.23 -20.99 -14.77
N GLY A 193 -32.69 -22.02 -15.48
CA GLY A 193 -31.85 -22.94 -16.24
C GLY A 193 -31.07 -22.22 -17.33
N ASP A 194 -31.75 -21.42 -18.15
CA ASP A 194 -31.13 -20.66 -19.23
C ASP A 194 -30.12 -19.64 -18.72
N ARG A 195 -30.45 -18.95 -17.62
CA ARG A 195 -29.52 -18.02 -16.94
C ARG A 195 -28.24 -18.74 -16.55
N ILE A 196 -28.33 -19.90 -15.91
CA ILE A 196 -27.17 -20.67 -15.44
C ILE A 196 -26.36 -21.20 -16.62
N SER A 197 -27.01 -21.77 -17.64
CA SER A 197 -26.36 -22.27 -18.85
C SER A 197 -25.57 -21.16 -19.55
N SER A 198 -26.14 -19.96 -19.67
CA SER A 198 -25.46 -18.81 -20.27
C SER A 198 -24.20 -18.39 -19.51
N ILE A 199 -24.23 -18.47 -18.17
CA ILE A 199 -23.08 -18.17 -17.30
C ILE A 199 -22.00 -19.24 -17.47
N GLN A 200 -22.37 -20.52 -17.51
CA GLN A 200 -21.43 -21.62 -17.70
C GLN A 200 -20.67 -21.49 -19.04
N ILE A 201 -21.38 -21.15 -20.12
CA ILE A 201 -20.78 -20.93 -21.44
C ILE A 201 -19.75 -19.79 -21.37
N MET A 202 -20.10 -18.67 -20.74
CA MET A 202 -19.21 -17.52 -20.59
C MET A 202 -17.97 -17.83 -19.75
N CYS A 203 -18.14 -18.54 -18.63
CA CYS A 203 -17.03 -18.97 -17.78
C CYS A 203 -16.06 -19.88 -18.54
N LYS A 204 -16.57 -20.81 -19.36
CA LYS A 204 -15.75 -21.68 -20.21
C LYS A 204 -14.99 -20.87 -21.26
N ALA A 205 -15.66 -19.97 -21.98
CA ALA A 205 -15.02 -19.10 -22.98
C ALA A 205 -13.90 -18.24 -22.39
N SER A 206 -14.14 -17.65 -21.21
CA SER A 206 -13.12 -16.83 -20.54
C SER A 206 -11.91 -17.63 -20.07
N SER A 207 -12.09 -18.90 -19.70
CA SER A 207 -10.98 -19.75 -19.27
C SER A 207 -10.01 -20.04 -20.42
N ALA A 208 -10.51 -20.06 -21.67
CA ALA A 208 -9.69 -20.19 -22.87
C ALA A 208 -8.90 -18.90 -23.19
N ASN A 209 -9.49 -17.72 -22.97
CA ASN A 209 -8.86 -16.42 -23.28
C ASN A 209 -8.12 -15.78 -22.09
N ALA A 210 -7.61 -16.58 -21.16
CA ALA A 210 -7.14 -16.10 -19.84
C ALA A 210 -5.85 -15.26 -19.86
N GLU A 211 -5.25 -15.05 -21.03
CA GLU A 211 -3.95 -14.39 -21.22
C GLU A 211 -4.04 -12.98 -21.84
N GLU A 212 -5.23 -12.54 -22.24
CA GLU A 212 -5.40 -11.20 -22.81
C GLU A 212 -5.13 -10.10 -21.76
N ALA A 213 -4.37 -9.09 -22.16
CA ALA A 213 -4.11 -7.90 -21.36
C ALA A 213 -5.41 -7.09 -21.17
N SER A 214 -5.44 -6.24 -20.15
CA SER A 214 -6.55 -5.29 -19.97
C SER A 214 -6.60 -4.33 -21.17
N PRO A 215 -7.78 -4.06 -21.75
CA PRO A 215 -7.92 -3.15 -22.90
C PRO A 215 -7.56 -1.70 -22.57
N VAL A 216 -7.40 -1.39 -21.27
CA VAL A 216 -6.86 -0.11 -20.81
C VAL A 216 -5.46 0.17 -21.40
N TRP A 217 -4.76 -0.85 -21.87
CA TRP A 217 -3.43 -0.75 -22.47
C TRP A 217 -3.39 -0.59 -24.00
N ASP A 218 -4.52 -0.73 -24.71
CA ASP A 218 -4.54 -0.85 -26.17
C ASP A 218 -4.02 0.41 -26.89
N ASN A 219 -4.32 1.60 -26.35
CA ASN A 219 -3.96 2.89 -26.96
C ASN A 219 -2.75 3.57 -26.28
N VAL A 220 -1.90 2.79 -25.63
CA VAL A 220 -0.88 3.32 -24.72
C VAL A 220 0.49 3.18 -25.36
N ASN A 221 1.14 4.31 -25.64
CA ASN A 221 2.55 4.29 -25.98
C ASN A 221 3.37 3.96 -24.71
N PRO A 222 4.00 2.78 -24.61
CA PRO A 222 4.73 2.35 -23.41
C PRO A 222 6.01 3.16 -23.16
N ASN A 223 6.41 4.01 -24.12
CA ASN A 223 7.56 4.92 -23.96
C ASN A 223 7.16 6.30 -23.43
N SER A 224 5.86 6.65 -23.42
CA SER A 224 5.38 7.95 -22.91
C SER A 224 5.05 7.86 -21.43
N LEU A 225 5.89 8.51 -20.58
CA LEU A 225 5.64 8.59 -19.14
C LEU A 225 4.32 9.31 -18.82
N ASN A 226 3.91 10.27 -19.65
CA ASN A 226 2.65 11.00 -19.47
C ASN A 226 1.44 10.08 -19.67
N HIS A 227 1.47 9.21 -20.69
CA HIS A 227 0.39 8.24 -20.92
C HIS A 227 0.34 7.22 -19.77
N ILE A 228 1.50 6.73 -19.33
CA ILE A 228 1.59 5.81 -18.18
C ILE A 228 0.98 6.42 -16.92
N ASN A 229 1.31 7.68 -16.61
CA ASN A 229 0.80 8.36 -15.41
C ASN A 229 -0.71 8.66 -15.48
N HIS A 230 -1.27 8.76 -16.68
CA HIS A 230 -2.72 8.90 -16.87
C HIS A 230 -3.47 7.60 -16.51
N ILE A 231 -2.86 6.45 -16.78
CA ILE A 231 -3.45 5.12 -16.54
C ILE A 231 -3.16 4.67 -15.11
N ILE A 232 -1.87 4.60 -14.75
CA ILE A 232 -1.42 4.21 -13.43
C ILE A 232 -1.48 5.44 -12.53
N SER A 233 -2.65 5.65 -11.93
CA SER A 233 -2.77 6.67 -10.89
C SER A 233 -1.88 6.33 -9.70
N LYS A 234 -1.38 7.36 -9.02
CA LYS A 234 -0.54 7.18 -7.81
C LYS A 234 -1.24 6.34 -6.73
N SER A 235 -2.53 6.55 -6.52
CA SER A 235 -3.31 5.81 -5.52
C SER A 235 -3.42 4.33 -5.86
N TRP A 236 -3.70 3.99 -7.13
CA TRP A 236 -3.69 2.61 -7.62
C TRP A 236 -2.32 1.96 -7.39
N LEU A 237 -1.23 2.67 -7.72
CA LEU A 237 0.11 2.11 -7.58
C LEU A 237 0.47 1.80 -6.12
N ILE A 238 0.06 2.67 -5.18
CA ILE A 238 0.26 2.42 -3.75
C ILE A 238 -0.42 1.10 -3.35
N GLY A 239 -1.68 0.90 -3.74
CA GLY A 239 -2.43 -0.33 -3.41
C GLY A 239 -1.85 -1.58 -4.06
N TYR A 240 -1.38 -1.46 -5.30
CA TYR A 240 -0.73 -2.58 -5.99
C TYR A 240 0.58 -2.99 -5.33
N ILE A 241 1.42 -2.01 -5.00
CA ILE A 241 2.73 -2.23 -4.35
C ILE A 241 2.58 -2.75 -2.94
N GLU A 242 1.49 -2.39 -2.26
CA GLU A 242 1.17 -2.89 -0.92
C GLU A 242 1.02 -4.41 -0.83
N THR A 243 0.85 -5.06 -1.97
CA THR A 243 0.64 -6.51 -2.06
C THR A 243 1.71 -7.23 -2.86
N GLN A 244 2.19 -6.63 -3.96
CA GLN A 244 3.19 -7.24 -4.85
C GLN A 244 4.61 -6.70 -4.61
N GLY A 245 4.74 -5.54 -3.97
CA GLY A 245 6.02 -4.90 -3.72
C GLY A 245 6.74 -5.53 -2.52
N LYS A 246 8.05 -5.74 -2.67
CA LYS A 246 8.92 -6.23 -1.61
C LYS A 246 10.10 -5.30 -1.41
N VAL A 247 10.22 -4.79 -0.19
CA VAL A 247 11.42 -4.06 0.27
C VAL A 247 12.30 -4.99 1.09
N SER A 248 13.60 -4.95 0.85
CA SER A 248 14.55 -5.80 1.56
C SER A 248 15.93 -5.15 1.65
N ILE A 249 16.75 -5.68 2.54
CA ILE A 249 18.18 -5.40 2.62
C ILE A 249 18.86 -6.74 2.31
N ILE A 250 19.75 -6.75 1.32
CA ILE A 250 20.45 -7.97 0.87
C ILE A 250 21.96 -7.79 0.96
N ASN A 251 22.69 -8.88 1.10
CA ASN A 251 24.14 -8.86 0.94
C ASN A 251 24.48 -8.94 -0.55
N LYS A 252 25.14 -7.90 -1.07
CA LYS A 252 25.68 -7.85 -2.44
C LYS A 252 27.16 -7.58 -2.32
N THR A 253 27.99 -8.51 -2.81
CA THR A 253 29.47 -8.38 -2.79
C THR A 253 30.01 -7.95 -1.42
N ASN A 254 29.66 -8.69 -0.36
CA ASN A 254 30.02 -8.41 1.03
C ASN A 254 29.56 -7.05 1.59
N LYS A 255 28.56 -6.42 0.98
CA LYS A 255 27.96 -5.17 1.44
C LYS A 255 26.45 -5.28 1.51
N LEU A 256 25.89 -4.88 2.65
CA LEU A 256 24.44 -4.76 2.80
C LEU A 256 23.91 -3.58 1.98
N VAL A 257 22.96 -3.86 1.09
CA VAL A 257 22.35 -2.89 0.19
C VAL A 257 20.82 -3.01 0.19
N HIS A 258 20.15 -1.89 0.01
CA HIS A 258 18.69 -1.82 -0.15
C HIS A 258 18.29 -2.38 -1.50
N ARG A 259 17.30 -3.28 -1.50
CA ARG A 259 16.67 -3.83 -2.70
C ARG A 259 15.17 -3.57 -2.66
N PHE A 260 14.66 -3.09 -3.78
CA PHE A 260 13.24 -3.11 -4.09
C PHE A 260 13.02 -4.16 -5.19
N SER A 261 11.99 -4.98 -5.03
CA SER A 261 11.62 -6.00 -6.01
C SER A 261 10.11 -6.12 -6.12
N ILE A 262 9.64 -6.39 -7.34
CA ILE A 262 8.25 -6.73 -7.62
C ILE A 262 8.22 -7.88 -8.63
N SER A 263 7.25 -8.77 -8.49
CA SER A 263 7.09 -9.94 -9.35
C SER A 263 5.62 -10.16 -9.71
N THR A 264 5.37 -10.58 -10.95
CA THR A 264 4.02 -10.79 -11.51
C THR A 264 4.01 -12.01 -12.43
N LYS A 265 2.92 -12.76 -12.47
CA LYS A 265 2.80 -13.94 -13.35
C LYS A 265 2.52 -13.58 -14.81
N ARG A 266 1.57 -12.67 -15.06
CA ARG A 266 0.96 -12.49 -16.41
C ARG A 266 1.12 -11.10 -17.01
N ASP A 267 1.46 -10.07 -16.23
CA ASP A 267 1.36 -8.67 -16.66
C ASP A 267 2.74 -7.96 -16.73
N PRO A 268 3.66 -8.35 -17.65
CA PRO A 268 4.96 -7.69 -17.77
C PRO A 268 4.85 -6.21 -18.17
N ILE A 269 3.74 -5.81 -18.81
CA ILE A 269 3.44 -4.42 -19.16
C ILE A 269 3.42 -3.50 -17.93
N ILE A 270 2.89 -3.98 -16.80
CA ILE A 270 2.88 -3.23 -15.54
C ILE A 270 4.32 -3.04 -15.06
N LEU A 271 5.14 -4.08 -15.09
CA LEU A 271 6.55 -3.97 -14.70
C LEU A 271 7.33 -2.99 -15.58
N ASN A 272 7.08 -2.99 -16.89
CA ASN A 272 7.66 -2.01 -17.81
C ASN A 272 7.21 -0.58 -17.48
N ALA A 273 5.94 -0.38 -17.12
CA ALA A 273 5.45 0.92 -16.66
C ALA A 273 6.13 1.36 -15.36
N LEU A 274 6.26 0.47 -14.36
CA LEU A 274 6.95 0.76 -13.09
C LEU A 274 8.43 1.09 -13.29
N LYS A 275 9.08 0.41 -14.22
CA LYS A 275 10.46 0.71 -14.62
C LYS A 275 10.60 2.17 -15.03
N ARG A 276 9.66 2.70 -15.81
CA ARG A 276 9.63 4.11 -16.23
C ARG A 276 9.31 5.04 -15.06
N ILE A 277 8.26 4.75 -14.30
CA ILE A 277 7.82 5.58 -13.15
C ILE A 277 8.94 5.76 -12.12
N PHE A 278 9.68 4.69 -11.80
CA PHE A 278 10.73 4.73 -10.78
C PHE A 278 12.13 5.02 -11.33
N HIS A 279 12.28 5.21 -12.64
CA HIS A 279 13.56 5.32 -13.33
C HIS A 279 14.52 4.17 -12.96
N ILE A 280 14.05 2.93 -13.11
CA ILE A 280 14.86 1.73 -12.91
C ILE A 280 15.57 1.42 -14.22
N SER A 281 16.90 1.25 -14.18
CA SER A 281 17.68 0.91 -15.38
C SER A 281 17.56 -0.56 -15.77
N ALA A 282 17.43 -1.46 -14.79
CA ALA A 282 17.32 -2.90 -15.00
C ALA A 282 16.17 -3.26 -15.94
N SER A 283 16.37 -4.28 -16.77
CA SER A 283 15.31 -4.89 -17.58
C SER A 283 14.40 -5.77 -16.72
N VAL A 284 13.16 -5.95 -17.18
CA VAL A 284 12.26 -6.96 -16.64
C VAL A 284 12.82 -8.32 -17.01
N LYS A 285 12.92 -9.23 -16.03
CA LYS A 285 13.45 -10.59 -16.21
C LYS A 285 12.31 -11.58 -16.11
N TYR A 286 12.36 -12.64 -16.91
CA TYR A 286 11.45 -13.78 -16.80
C TYR A 286 12.23 -15.00 -16.28
N GLY A 287 11.70 -15.66 -15.26
CA GLY A 287 12.30 -16.87 -14.69
C GLY A 287 11.32 -17.58 -13.76
N ASN A 288 11.36 -18.93 -13.74
CA ASN A 288 10.47 -19.77 -12.93
C ASN A 288 8.96 -19.44 -13.11
N GLY A 289 8.54 -19.09 -14.33
CA GLY A 289 7.15 -18.74 -14.62
C GLY A 289 6.70 -17.37 -14.07
N LEU A 290 7.65 -16.50 -13.68
CA LEU A 290 7.38 -15.18 -13.12
C LEU A 290 8.20 -14.11 -13.84
N TYR A 291 7.54 -13.00 -14.16
CA TYR A 291 8.22 -11.76 -14.51
C TYR A 291 8.63 -11.03 -13.23
N SER A 292 9.82 -10.45 -13.22
CA SER A 292 10.36 -9.74 -12.07
C SER A 292 11.10 -8.47 -12.48
N LEU A 293 10.95 -7.44 -11.65
CA LEU A 293 11.70 -6.21 -11.75
C LEU A 293 12.35 -5.93 -10.39
N ASP A 294 13.67 -5.83 -10.38
CA ASP A 294 14.43 -5.61 -9.17
C ASP A 294 15.48 -4.50 -9.33
N THR A 295 15.72 -3.75 -8.26
CA THR A 295 16.74 -2.71 -8.26
C THR A 295 17.47 -2.63 -6.93
N THR A 296 18.78 -2.42 -7.03
CA THR A 296 19.67 -2.05 -5.92
C THR A 296 20.34 -0.69 -6.18
N ASN A 297 19.96 -0.01 -7.27
CA ASN A 297 20.57 1.24 -7.68
C ASN A 297 20.13 2.38 -6.74
N ASN A 298 21.10 3.09 -6.15
CA ASN A 298 20.84 4.12 -5.16
C ASN A 298 19.92 5.26 -5.67
N ARG A 299 19.99 5.63 -6.96
CA ARG A 299 19.13 6.66 -7.57
C ARG A 299 17.69 6.16 -7.67
N SER A 300 17.48 4.95 -8.18
CA SER A 300 16.13 4.37 -8.29
C SER A 300 15.49 4.16 -6.92
N ILE A 301 16.27 3.67 -5.93
CA ILE A 301 15.80 3.50 -4.54
C ILE A 301 15.35 4.83 -3.94
N HIS A 302 16.13 5.90 -4.12
CA HIS A 302 15.75 7.23 -3.67
C HIS A 302 14.45 7.70 -4.35
N ASN A 303 14.32 7.50 -5.67
CA ASN A 303 13.09 7.87 -6.40
C ASN A 303 11.87 7.11 -5.87
N ILE A 304 12.00 5.82 -5.60
CA ILE A 304 10.95 4.98 -4.99
C ILE A 304 10.56 5.53 -3.61
N ILE A 305 11.55 5.84 -2.77
CA ILE A 305 11.29 6.40 -1.45
C ILE A 305 10.50 7.70 -1.54
N GLU A 306 10.97 8.64 -2.36
CA GLU A 306 10.32 9.94 -2.56
C GLU A 306 8.93 9.82 -3.20
N TYR A 307 8.66 8.75 -3.94
CA TYR A 307 7.35 8.50 -4.54
C TYR A 307 6.29 8.16 -3.48
N PHE A 308 6.65 7.32 -2.50
CA PHE A 308 5.72 6.80 -1.48
C PHE A 308 5.65 7.61 -0.18
N ILE A 309 6.24 8.81 -0.16
CA ILE A 309 6.14 9.73 0.97
C ILE A 309 5.52 11.07 0.56
N THR A 310 4.91 11.75 1.52
CA THR A 310 4.45 13.14 1.39
C THR A 310 5.58 14.13 1.65
N ARG A 311 5.28 15.44 1.55
CA ARG A 311 6.23 16.52 1.92
C ARG A 311 6.66 16.42 3.37
N ASP A 312 5.76 16.03 4.25
CA ASP A 312 5.99 15.91 5.70
C ASP A 312 6.56 14.54 6.08
N HIS A 313 7.12 13.82 5.10
CA HIS A 313 7.72 12.50 5.24
C HIS A 313 6.77 11.39 5.74
N THR A 314 5.45 11.61 5.71
CA THR A 314 4.45 10.60 6.04
C THR A 314 4.41 9.53 4.93
N ILE A 315 4.31 8.26 5.33
CA ILE A 315 4.31 7.11 4.40
C ILE A 315 2.87 6.87 3.94
N LEU A 316 2.70 6.59 2.65
CA LEU A 316 1.38 6.47 2.02
C LEU A 316 0.75 5.06 2.12
N PHE A 317 1.50 4.04 2.50
CA PHE A 317 0.95 2.67 2.62
C PHE A 317 0.00 2.52 3.81
N LEU A 318 -0.98 1.62 3.72
CA LEU A 318 -1.96 1.42 4.80
C LEU A 318 -1.71 0.15 5.62
N GLY A 319 -1.19 -0.92 5.03
CA GLY A 319 -0.99 -2.23 5.65
C GLY A 319 0.40 -2.43 6.23
N MET A 320 0.78 -3.68 6.46
CA MET A 320 2.07 -4.05 7.08
C MET A 320 3.30 -3.59 6.29
N ILE A 321 3.19 -3.44 4.97
CA ILE A 321 4.28 -2.86 4.17
C ILE A 321 4.66 -1.45 4.65
N ASN A 322 3.76 -0.70 5.30
CA ASN A 322 4.08 0.63 5.85
C ASN A 322 5.22 0.50 6.88
N LEU A 323 5.13 -0.48 7.79
CA LEU A 323 6.14 -0.73 8.80
C LEU A 323 7.47 -1.15 8.16
N GLU A 324 7.43 -2.09 7.22
CA GLU A 324 8.62 -2.54 6.49
C GLU A 324 9.30 -1.38 5.76
N PHE A 325 8.50 -0.59 5.03
CA PHE A 325 8.96 0.56 4.28
C PHE A 325 9.50 1.65 5.21
N SER A 326 8.94 1.82 6.40
CA SER A 326 9.43 2.77 7.40
C SER A 326 10.84 2.42 7.89
N ILE A 327 11.06 1.14 8.25
CA ILE A 327 12.37 0.62 8.67
C ILE A 327 13.35 0.74 7.51
N TRP A 328 12.94 0.32 6.31
CA TRP A 328 13.74 0.36 5.11
C TRP A 328 14.15 1.79 4.73
N LYS A 329 13.21 2.73 4.67
CA LYS A 329 13.43 4.17 4.44
C LYS A 329 14.40 4.76 5.47
N ARG A 330 14.15 4.52 6.76
CA ARG A 330 15.01 5.05 7.84
C ARG A 330 16.42 4.52 7.74
N SER A 331 16.57 3.22 7.45
CA SER A 331 17.89 2.60 7.28
C SER A 331 18.65 3.15 6.07
N TYR A 332 17.93 3.48 4.99
CA TYR A 332 18.51 4.08 3.79
C TYR A 332 19.16 5.45 4.08
N TYR A 333 18.46 6.32 4.82
CA TYR A 333 19.00 7.65 5.13
C TYR A 333 19.99 7.65 6.31
N LYS A 334 19.74 6.87 7.37
CA LYS A 334 20.52 6.97 8.63
C LYS A 334 21.68 5.97 8.75
N TYR A 335 21.55 4.79 8.13
CA TYR A 335 22.47 3.67 8.35
C TYR A 335 23.34 3.36 7.13
N LYS A 336 23.39 4.26 6.15
CA LYS A 336 24.30 4.12 5.02
C LYS A 336 25.74 3.97 5.53
N ASN A 337 26.44 2.95 5.06
CA ASN A 337 27.79 2.56 5.49
C ASN A 337 27.92 2.13 6.97
N LYS A 338 26.83 1.81 7.66
CA LYS A 338 26.85 1.27 9.04
C LYS A 338 26.40 -0.20 9.04
N PRO A 339 27.31 -1.18 8.87
CA PRO A 339 26.95 -2.58 8.61
C PRO A 339 26.13 -3.20 9.75
N LEU A 340 26.52 -2.98 11.01
CA LEU A 340 25.80 -3.50 12.18
C LEU A 340 24.36 -2.96 12.26
N ALA A 341 24.16 -1.67 11.97
CA ALA A 341 22.84 -1.06 11.99
C ALA A 341 21.95 -1.53 10.83
N LEU A 342 22.55 -1.76 9.64
CA LEU A 342 21.86 -2.36 8.50
C LEU A 342 21.48 -3.82 8.75
N ALA A 343 22.35 -4.60 9.40
CA ALA A 343 22.06 -5.98 9.78
C ALA A 343 20.89 -6.05 10.78
N LYS A 344 20.85 -5.14 11.76
CA LYS A 344 19.69 -5.00 12.66
C LYS A 344 18.41 -4.68 11.88
N ALA A 345 18.44 -3.70 10.98
CA ALA A 345 17.27 -3.36 10.14
C ALA A 345 16.83 -4.53 9.25
N GLN A 346 17.77 -5.26 8.65
CA GLN A 346 17.51 -6.45 7.86
C GLN A 346 16.80 -7.52 8.69
N SER A 347 17.31 -7.81 9.90
CA SER A 347 16.71 -8.79 10.81
C SER A 347 15.26 -8.43 11.19
N LEU A 348 14.97 -7.13 11.38
CA LEU A 348 13.61 -6.66 11.68
C LEU A 348 12.67 -6.87 10.50
N ILE A 349 13.09 -6.52 9.28
CA ILE A 349 12.27 -6.74 8.07
C ILE A 349 12.00 -8.25 7.87
N LEU A 350 13.01 -9.10 8.08
CA LEU A 350 12.85 -10.55 7.95
C LEU A 350 11.87 -11.14 8.99
N LYS A 351 11.88 -10.62 10.23
CA LYS A 351 10.92 -11.01 11.26
C LYS A 351 9.48 -10.62 10.91
N ILE A 352 9.29 -9.50 10.21
CA ILE A 352 7.97 -9.06 9.74
C ILE A 352 7.49 -9.96 8.59
N HIS A 353 8.36 -10.31 7.64
CA HIS A 353 8.02 -11.22 6.53
C HIS A 353 7.67 -12.63 7.03
N ASN A 354 8.38 -13.11 8.06
CA ASN A 354 8.22 -14.45 8.60
C ASN A 354 7.89 -14.39 10.10
N PRO A 355 6.67 -13.96 10.46
CA PRO A 355 6.26 -13.93 11.86
C PRO A 355 6.22 -15.35 12.40
N LYS A 356 6.86 -15.57 13.56
CA LYS A 356 6.87 -16.90 14.18
C LYS A 356 5.44 -17.33 14.54
N PRO A 357 5.06 -18.60 14.31
CA PRO A 357 3.68 -19.07 14.47
C PRO A 357 3.12 -18.88 15.90
N HIS A 358 3.97 -18.87 16.92
CA HIS A 358 3.61 -18.70 18.33
C HIS A 358 3.22 -17.27 18.75
N LEU A 359 3.40 -16.26 17.89
CA LEU A 359 2.90 -14.89 18.14
C LEU A 359 1.50 -14.64 17.54
N CYS A 360 0.95 -15.62 16.82
CA CYS A 360 -0.33 -15.50 16.13
C CYS A 360 -1.53 -16.07 16.91
N GLY A 361 -1.30 -16.73 18.04
CA GLY A 361 -2.36 -17.37 18.82
C GLY A 361 -2.08 -17.29 20.31
N VAL A 362 -2.60 -16.25 20.96
CA VAL A 362 -3.54 -16.33 22.10
C VAL A 362 -4.34 -15.04 22.01
N ASP A 363 -5.65 -15.13 21.84
CA ASP A 363 -6.54 -13.99 22.09
C ASP A 363 -6.65 -13.89 23.62
N PRO A 364 -6.21 -12.82 24.29
CA PRO A 364 -6.29 -12.72 25.75
C PRO A 364 -7.74 -12.57 26.26
N TYR A 365 -8.72 -12.61 25.36
CA TYR A 365 -10.15 -12.52 25.64
C TYR A 365 -10.95 -13.74 25.12
N VAL A 366 -10.31 -14.90 25.00
CA VAL A 366 -11.00 -16.20 24.82
C VAL A 366 -10.79 -17.06 26.05
#